data_AF-B3VL81-F1
#
_entry.id   AF-B3VL81-F1
#
_cell.length_a   1.000
_cell.length_b   1.000
_cell.length_c   1.000
_cell.angle_alpha   90.00
_cell.angle_beta   90.00
_cell.angle_gamma   90.00
#
_symmetry.space_group_name_H-M   'P 1'
#
loop_
_entity.id
_entity.type
_entity.pdbx_description
1 polymer ?
#
loop_
_entity_poly.entity_id
_entity_poly.type
_entity_poly.pdbx_seq_one_letter_code
_entity_poly.pdbx_strand_id
1 'polypeptide(L)'
;YKLTYPSGTATAMLINSFHTNSGAELAANQVKCLGKYLSLSLVWSCFKWFFSGVGDACGFDNFPTLGLTLFKNTFYFDFSPTYVGCGLICPHIVNCSVLLGAIISWGFLWPFVSQHAGDWYPADLGSNDFKGLYGYKVFIAIAIILGDGLYNLVKIIAVTVKELCSNSSRHLNLPVVANVVDDEASEILLVKKKRDEVFLKDRIPLGFAVSGYVGLAAISTATIPLIFPPLKWYFVLCSYFIAPALAFCNSYGTGLTDWSLASTYGKIGLFIIASVVGTDGGVIAGLAACGVMMSIVSTAADLMQDFKTGYLTLSSAKSMFVSQLVGTAMGCIIAPLTFYLFWSAFDIGDPNGPYKAPYAVIFREMAILGIEGFAELPKHCLALCYGFFVAALIVNLLRDITPPKISQFIPIPMAMAIP
;
A
#
# COMPACT_ATOMS: atom_id res chain seq x y z
N TYR A 1 2.10 0.12 -19.01
CA TYR A 1 2.89 -0.80 -18.17
C TYR A 1 2.05 -2.02 -17.83
N LYS A 2 2.65 -3.22 -17.80
CA LYS A 2 1.99 -4.44 -17.33
C LYS A 2 2.22 -4.54 -15.82
N LEU A 3 1.18 -4.32 -15.02
CA LEU A 3 1.27 -4.47 -13.56
C LEU A 3 1.45 -5.94 -13.21
N THR A 4 2.43 -6.22 -12.36
CA THR A 4 2.79 -7.58 -11.96
C THR A 4 1.81 -8.10 -10.90
N TYR A 5 1.45 -7.29 -9.91
CA TYR A 5 0.79 -7.75 -8.67
C TYR A 5 1.51 -9.01 -8.14
N PRO A 6 2.71 -8.83 -7.57
CA PRO A 6 3.62 -9.94 -7.28
C PRO A 6 2.98 -11.08 -6.47
N SER A 7 2.29 -10.78 -5.37
CA SER A 7 1.57 -11.75 -4.54
C SER A 7 0.46 -12.45 -5.32
N GLY A 8 -0.37 -11.71 -6.07
CA GLY A 8 -1.43 -12.32 -6.88
C GLY A 8 -0.86 -13.24 -7.98
N THR A 9 0.28 -12.87 -8.57
CA THR A 9 0.99 -13.70 -9.54
C THR A 9 1.57 -14.96 -8.91
N ALA A 10 2.19 -14.85 -7.72
CA ALA A 10 2.72 -15.99 -6.99
C ALA A 10 1.60 -16.99 -6.63
N THR A 11 0.46 -16.49 -6.12
CA THR A 11 -0.73 -17.30 -5.85
C THR A 11 -1.24 -18.01 -7.10
N ALA A 12 -1.32 -17.30 -8.23
CA ALA A 12 -1.77 -17.92 -9.49
C ALA A 12 -0.81 -19.00 -10.00
N MET A 13 0.50 -18.80 -9.87
CA MET A 13 1.50 -19.79 -10.24
C MET A 13 1.36 -21.06 -9.39
N LEU A 14 1.12 -20.90 -8.08
CA LEU A 14 0.90 -22.01 -7.16
C LEU A 14 -0.42 -22.76 -7.46
N ILE A 15 -1.51 -22.04 -7.76
CA ILE A 15 -2.78 -22.70 -8.13
C ILE A 15 -2.62 -23.48 -9.43
N ASN A 16 -2.04 -22.85 -10.46
CA ASN A 16 -1.89 -23.48 -11.76
C ASN A 16 -0.99 -24.73 -11.71
N SER A 17 0.04 -24.77 -10.86
CA SER A 17 0.89 -25.96 -10.73
C SER A 17 0.18 -27.17 -10.16
N PHE A 18 -0.90 -26.99 -9.39
CA PHE A 18 -1.75 -28.11 -8.95
C PHE A 18 -2.65 -28.67 -10.06
N HIS A 19 -2.80 -27.96 -11.18
CA HIS A 19 -3.77 -28.27 -12.23
C HIS A 19 -3.15 -28.62 -13.61
N THR A 20 -1.82 -28.75 -13.72
CA THR A 20 -1.14 -29.17 -14.96
C THR A 20 -0.95 -30.69 -15.03
N ASN A 21 -0.82 -31.24 -16.25
CA ASN A 21 -0.62 -32.68 -16.47
C ASN A 21 0.75 -33.20 -15.96
N SER A 22 1.74 -32.32 -15.83
CA SER A 22 3.01 -32.54 -15.11
C SER A 22 2.94 -32.12 -13.63
N GLY A 23 1.73 -31.83 -13.14
CA GLY A 23 1.46 -31.20 -11.86
C GLY A 23 1.77 -32.06 -10.66
N ALA A 24 1.75 -33.39 -10.75
CA ALA A 24 2.10 -34.24 -9.61
C ALA A 24 3.58 -34.10 -9.20
N GLU A 25 4.50 -34.10 -10.17
CA GLU A 25 5.93 -33.93 -9.91
C GLU A 25 6.28 -32.48 -9.53
N LEU A 26 5.69 -31.51 -10.23
CA LEU A 26 5.88 -30.10 -9.92
C LEU A 26 5.31 -29.74 -8.54
N ALA A 27 4.09 -30.20 -8.22
CA ALA A 27 3.48 -30.01 -6.91
C ALA A 27 4.26 -30.75 -5.82
N ALA A 28 4.77 -31.96 -6.06
CA ALA A 28 5.63 -32.65 -5.10
C ALA A 28 6.90 -31.84 -4.80
N ASN A 29 7.54 -31.28 -5.84
CA ASN A 29 8.69 -30.40 -5.67
C ASN A 29 8.34 -29.11 -4.92
N GLN A 30 7.19 -28.49 -5.20
CA GLN A 30 6.71 -27.30 -4.50
C GLN A 30 6.35 -27.58 -3.04
N VAL A 31 5.65 -28.68 -2.74
CA VAL A 31 5.32 -29.07 -1.37
C VAL A 31 6.60 -29.41 -0.59
N LYS A 32 7.56 -30.09 -1.22
CA LYS A 32 8.89 -30.34 -0.63
C LYS A 32 9.65 -29.04 -0.35
N CYS A 33 9.59 -28.09 -1.29
CA CYS A 33 10.17 -26.76 -1.15
C CYS A 33 9.51 -26.00 0.01
N LEU A 34 8.17 -25.94 0.03
CA LEU A 34 7.37 -25.32 1.09
C LEU A 34 7.69 -25.94 2.45
N GLY A 35 7.68 -27.27 2.56
CA GLY A 35 8.03 -27.97 3.79
C GLY A 35 9.45 -27.67 4.26
N LYS A 36 10.43 -27.61 3.33
CA LYS A 36 11.82 -27.26 3.63
C LYS A 36 11.95 -25.84 4.17
N TYR A 37 11.38 -24.85 3.49
CA TYR A 37 11.49 -23.45 3.90
C TYR A 37 10.63 -23.12 5.13
N LEU A 38 9.47 -23.76 5.28
CA LEU A 38 8.68 -23.69 6.51
C LEU A 38 9.46 -24.24 7.70
N SER A 39 10.10 -25.39 7.55
CA SER A 39 10.94 -25.99 8.60
C SER A 39 12.14 -25.10 8.93
N LEU A 40 12.83 -24.57 7.91
CA LEU A 40 13.93 -23.63 8.10
C LEU A 40 13.47 -22.37 8.85
N SER A 41 12.34 -21.77 8.42
CA SER A 41 11.77 -20.58 9.04
C SER A 41 11.31 -20.85 10.47
N LEU A 42 10.75 -22.02 10.76
CA LEU A 42 10.36 -22.43 12.10
C LEU A 42 11.58 -22.58 13.01
N VAL A 43 12.60 -23.33 12.58
CA VAL A 43 13.85 -23.49 13.33
C VAL A 43 14.53 -22.15 13.57
N TRP A 44 14.54 -21.29 12.55
CA TRP A 44 15.10 -19.94 12.67
C TRP A 44 14.30 -19.06 13.64
N SER A 45 12.97 -19.12 13.60
CA SER A 45 12.11 -18.40 14.53
C SER A 45 12.28 -18.89 15.97
N CYS A 46 12.41 -20.21 16.16
CA CYS A 46 12.76 -20.80 17.46
C CYS A 46 14.12 -20.33 17.96
N PHE A 47 15.13 -20.26 17.08
CA PHE A 47 16.44 -19.70 17.41
C PHE A 47 16.31 -18.23 17.83
N LYS A 48 15.66 -17.39 17.01
CA LYS A 48 15.44 -15.98 17.33
C LYS A 48 14.71 -15.79 18.66
N TRP A 49 13.67 -16.60 18.92
CA TRP A 49 12.94 -16.58 20.18
C TRP A 49 13.84 -16.98 21.36
N PHE A 50 14.63 -18.04 21.24
CA PHE A 50 15.54 -18.48 22.31
C PHE A 50 16.65 -17.47 22.62
N PHE A 51 17.13 -16.74 21.60
CA PHE A 51 18.13 -15.69 21.74
C PHE A 51 17.52 -14.28 21.78
N SER A 52 16.21 -14.17 21.97
CA SER A 52 15.56 -12.89 22.23
C SER A 52 15.89 -12.45 23.64
N GLY A 53 16.27 -11.19 23.81
CA GLY A 53 16.62 -10.65 25.12
C GLY A 53 15.38 -10.30 25.94
N VAL A 54 15.59 -10.02 27.23
CA VAL A 54 14.51 -9.47 28.08
C VAL A 54 14.30 -8.00 27.71
N GLY A 55 13.15 -7.72 27.07
CA GLY A 55 12.77 -6.39 26.60
C GLY A 55 13.25 -6.08 25.18
N ASP A 56 12.81 -4.94 24.64
CA ASP A 56 13.00 -4.58 23.22
C ASP A 56 14.45 -4.18 22.84
N ALA A 57 15.36 -4.11 23.81
CA ALA A 57 16.69 -3.51 23.66
C ALA A 57 17.86 -4.51 23.62
N CYS A 58 17.62 -5.81 23.80
CA CYS A 58 18.69 -6.82 23.77
C CYS A 58 18.28 -8.11 23.06
N GLY A 59 19.25 -8.98 22.75
CA GLY A 59 19.04 -10.23 22.01
C GLY A 59 19.56 -10.20 20.57
N PHE A 60 19.41 -11.32 19.87
CA PHE A 60 19.92 -11.52 18.51
C PHE A 60 19.29 -10.54 17.50
N ASP A 61 18.05 -10.10 17.74
CA ASP A 61 17.37 -9.10 16.91
C ASP A 61 18.03 -7.72 16.93
N ASN A 62 18.78 -7.42 18.00
CA ASN A 62 19.50 -6.15 18.19
C ASN A 62 21.00 -6.30 17.90
N PHE A 63 21.41 -7.31 17.13
CA PHE A 63 22.82 -7.55 16.85
C PHE A 63 23.38 -6.49 15.87
N PRO A 64 24.43 -5.73 16.26
CA PRO A 64 24.97 -4.62 15.46
C PRO A 64 25.86 -5.12 14.32
N THR A 65 25.28 -5.78 13.32
CA THR A 65 25.99 -6.42 12.19
C THR A 65 26.91 -5.48 11.42
N LEU A 66 26.56 -4.20 11.34
CA LEU A 66 27.30 -3.17 10.60
C LEU A 66 28.12 -2.26 11.53
N GLY A 67 28.26 -2.63 12.80
CA GLY A 67 28.94 -1.85 13.83
C GLY A 67 28.02 -0.91 14.62
N LEU A 68 28.51 -0.46 15.78
CA LEU A 68 27.71 0.28 16.76
C LEU A 68 27.23 1.65 16.26
N THR A 69 28.03 2.32 15.43
CA THR A 69 27.66 3.63 14.88
C THR A 69 26.49 3.53 13.91
N LEU A 70 26.51 2.53 13.01
CA LEU A 70 25.42 2.30 12.07
C LEU A 70 24.18 1.75 12.78
N PHE A 71 24.36 0.90 13.78
CA PHE A 71 23.27 0.43 14.63
C PHE A 71 22.49 1.57 15.31
N LYS A 72 23.19 2.62 15.79
CA LYS A 72 22.55 3.82 16.36
C LYS A 72 21.65 4.56 15.36
N ASN A 73 21.97 4.49 14.08
CA ASN A 73 21.16 5.04 12.98
C ASN A 73 20.23 3.97 12.37
N THR A 74 19.89 2.93 13.14
CA THR A 74 19.02 1.81 12.76
C THR A 74 19.46 1.04 11.51
N PHE A 75 20.75 1.09 11.15
CA PHE A 75 21.32 0.25 10.10
C PHE A 75 21.84 -1.06 10.69
N TYR A 76 21.05 -2.11 10.51
CA TYR A 76 21.38 -3.47 10.88
C TYR A 76 20.65 -4.46 9.99
N PHE A 77 21.07 -5.72 10.06
CA PHE A 77 20.33 -6.79 9.40
C PHE A 77 19.25 -7.30 10.36
N ASP A 78 18.00 -6.96 10.10
CA ASP A 78 16.87 -7.67 10.67
C ASP A 78 16.83 -9.04 9.99
N PHE A 79 17.36 -10.07 10.67
CA PHE A 79 17.42 -11.43 10.18
C PHE A 79 16.03 -12.11 10.08
N SER A 80 14.97 -11.34 9.84
CA SER A 80 13.62 -11.86 9.61
C SER A 80 13.51 -12.51 8.22
N PRO A 81 13.20 -13.81 8.12
CA PRO A 81 12.98 -14.48 6.84
C PRO A 81 11.79 -13.89 6.05
N THR A 82 10.89 -13.17 6.72
CA THR A 82 9.74 -12.51 6.10
C THR A 82 10.20 -11.49 5.05
N TYR A 83 11.20 -10.65 5.36
CA TYR A 83 11.71 -9.66 4.40
C TYR A 83 12.46 -10.30 3.24
N VAL A 84 13.11 -11.46 3.47
CA VAL A 84 13.69 -12.27 2.39
C VAL A 84 12.59 -12.77 1.46
N GLY A 85 11.50 -13.29 2.01
CA GLY A 85 10.33 -13.73 1.25
C GLY A 85 9.71 -12.60 0.42
N CYS A 86 9.47 -11.43 1.03
CA CYS A 86 8.97 -10.25 0.32
C CYS A 86 9.90 -9.84 -0.82
N GLY A 87 11.22 -9.82 -0.58
CA GLY A 87 12.21 -9.47 -1.60
C GLY A 87 12.32 -10.48 -2.76
N LEU A 88 12.00 -11.76 -2.54
CA LEU A 88 11.97 -12.78 -3.59
C LEU A 88 10.76 -12.64 -4.52
N ILE A 89 9.62 -12.17 -3.98
CA ILE A 89 8.37 -12.01 -4.73
C ILE A 89 8.38 -10.66 -5.47
N CYS A 90 8.89 -9.60 -4.83
CA CYS A 90 8.90 -8.26 -5.41
C CYS A 90 9.91 -8.10 -6.57
N PRO A 91 9.60 -7.28 -7.59
CA PRO A 91 10.56 -6.95 -8.64
C PRO A 91 11.84 -6.31 -8.07
N HIS A 92 13.00 -6.65 -8.63
CA HIS A 92 14.29 -6.13 -8.14
C HIS A 92 14.37 -4.60 -8.09
N ILE A 93 13.73 -3.90 -9.02
CA ILE A 93 13.67 -2.43 -9.02
C ILE A 93 12.95 -1.88 -7.78
N VAL A 94 11.95 -2.59 -7.27
CA VAL A 94 11.25 -2.22 -6.02
C VAL A 94 12.20 -2.39 -4.85
N ASN A 95 12.87 -3.54 -4.74
CA ASN A 95 13.84 -3.81 -3.67
C ASN A 95 14.98 -2.76 -3.66
N CYS A 96 15.53 -2.43 -4.84
CA CYS A 96 16.54 -1.38 -4.97
C CYS A 96 16.00 0.01 -4.62
N SER A 97 14.75 0.31 -4.96
CA SER A 97 14.11 1.59 -4.61
C SER A 97 13.87 1.72 -3.11
N VAL A 98 13.40 0.66 -2.45
CA VAL A 98 13.24 0.59 -0.99
C VAL A 98 14.60 0.76 -0.32
N LEU A 99 15.65 0.07 -0.78
CA LEU A 99 17.00 0.21 -0.24
C LEU A 99 17.54 1.64 -0.42
N LEU A 100 17.37 2.24 -1.59
CA LEU A 100 17.77 3.61 -1.85
C LEU A 100 17.02 4.60 -0.95
N GLY A 101 15.71 4.39 -0.78
CA GLY A 101 14.88 5.13 0.16
C GLY A 101 15.43 5.06 1.58
N ALA A 102 15.78 3.87 2.06
CA ALA A 102 16.33 3.65 3.40
C ALA A 102 17.69 4.33 3.58
N ILE A 103 18.57 4.27 2.57
CA ILE A 103 19.88 4.95 2.60
C ILE A 103 19.70 6.47 2.64
N ILE A 104 18.80 7.02 1.83
CA ILE A 104 18.54 8.48 1.82
C ILE A 104 17.89 8.91 3.14
N SER A 105 16.89 8.17 3.62
CA SER A 105 16.11 8.55 4.79
C SER A 105 16.93 8.38 6.07
N TRP A 106 17.36 7.17 6.40
CA TRP A 106 18.08 6.87 7.64
C TRP A 106 19.57 7.21 7.57
N GLY A 107 20.18 7.19 6.38
CA GLY A 107 21.61 7.47 6.22
C GLY A 107 21.94 8.96 6.12
N PHE A 108 21.01 9.78 5.61
CA PHE A 108 21.25 11.20 5.39
C PHE A 108 20.17 12.11 5.99
N LEU A 109 18.92 11.95 5.59
CA LEU A 109 17.85 12.90 5.89
C LEU A 109 17.55 13.00 7.39
N TRP A 110 17.33 11.88 8.08
CA TRP A 110 17.03 11.89 9.51
C TRP A 110 18.22 12.32 10.36
N PRO A 111 19.46 11.84 10.12
CA PRO A 111 20.64 12.39 10.79
C PRO A 111 20.81 13.89 10.57
N PHE A 112 20.60 14.37 9.34
CA PHE A 112 20.70 15.80 9.00
C PHE A 112 19.67 16.64 9.75
N VAL A 113 18.39 16.26 9.71
CA VAL A 113 17.32 16.97 10.44
C VAL A 113 17.58 16.91 11.95
N SER A 114 18.09 15.79 12.46
CA SER A 114 18.40 15.63 13.89
C SER A 114 19.53 16.55 14.38
N GLN A 115 20.49 16.91 13.51
CA GLN A 115 21.54 17.88 13.86
C GLN A 115 20.98 19.30 14.05
N HIS A 116 19.80 19.58 13.50
CA HIS A 116 19.12 20.87 13.63
C HIS A 116 18.04 20.88 14.75
N ALA A 117 18.06 19.87 15.64
CA ALA A 117 17.25 19.89 16.85
C ALA A 117 17.57 21.13 17.70
N GLY A 118 16.53 21.82 18.18
CA GLY A 118 16.60 23.10 18.87
C GLY A 118 16.36 24.33 17.99
N ASP A 119 16.66 24.25 16.69
CA ASP A 119 16.35 25.33 15.73
C ASP A 119 15.15 24.99 14.85
N TRP A 120 15.15 23.81 14.23
CA TRP A 120 14.10 23.37 13.32
C TRP A 120 12.88 22.80 14.04
N TYR A 121 13.10 22.21 15.21
CA TYR A 121 12.07 21.69 16.13
C TYR A 121 12.60 21.64 17.57
N PRO A 122 11.75 21.65 18.61
CA PRO A 122 12.21 21.58 20.00
C PRO A 122 13.00 20.29 20.31
N ALA A 123 14.12 20.43 21.01
CA ALA A 123 15.07 19.33 21.24
C ALA A 123 14.63 18.33 22.34
N ASP A 124 13.65 18.71 23.15
CA ASP A 124 13.12 17.98 24.31
C ASP A 124 11.94 17.06 23.99
N LEU A 125 11.61 16.90 22.70
CA LEU A 125 10.48 16.08 22.26
C LEU A 125 10.83 14.59 22.19
N GLY A 126 9.84 13.75 22.48
CA GLY A 126 9.95 12.29 22.33
C GLY A 126 10.11 11.86 20.87
N SER A 127 10.64 10.66 20.65
CA SER A 127 10.92 10.12 19.31
C SER A 127 9.68 9.93 18.42
N ASN A 128 8.49 9.88 19.01
CA ASN A 128 7.20 9.70 18.32
C ASN A 128 6.38 11.00 18.24
N ASP A 129 6.96 12.14 18.60
CA ASP A 129 6.25 13.42 18.60
C ASP A 129 6.22 14.04 17.19
N PHE A 130 5.03 14.41 16.73
CA PHE A 130 4.80 15.03 15.43
C PHE A 130 5.36 16.43 15.30
N LYS A 131 5.53 17.15 16.42
CA LYS A 131 6.21 18.46 16.45
C LYS A 131 7.73 18.31 16.40
N GLY A 132 8.24 17.08 16.42
CA GLY A 132 9.65 16.74 16.30
C GLY A 132 10.00 16.01 15.00
N LEU A 133 11.05 15.18 15.06
CA LEU A 133 11.57 14.42 13.91
C LEU A 133 10.50 13.52 13.27
N TYR A 134 9.57 12.97 14.05
CA TYR A 134 8.54 12.06 13.55
C TYR A 134 7.59 12.73 12.56
N GLY A 135 7.31 14.03 12.74
CA GLY A 135 6.53 14.81 11.78
C GLY A 135 7.16 14.78 10.38
N TYR A 136 8.46 15.08 10.27
CA TYR A 136 9.16 15.03 8.98
C TYR A 136 9.07 13.65 8.32
N LYS A 137 9.25 12.57 9.11
CA LYS A 137 9.16 11.19 8.61
C LYS A 137 7.81 10.90 7.96
N VAL A 138 6.73 11.24 8.64
CA VAL A 138 5.37 10.94 8.17
C VAL A 138 4.99 11.83 6.98
N PHE A 139 5.20 13.14 7.06
CA PHE A 139 4.73 14.06 6.03
C PHE A 139 5.54 14.00 4.73
N ILE A 140 6.86 13.80 4.80
CA ILE A 140 7.69 13.62 3.61
C ILE A 140 7.28 12.34 2.88
N ALA A 141 7.04 11.23 3.60
CA ALA A 141 6.56 9.99 3.00
C ALA A 141 5.19 10.17 2.31
N ILE A 142 4.23 10.83 2.98
CA ILE A 142 2.91 11.17 2.38
C ILE A 142 3.09 12.01 1.10
N ALA A 143 3.98 12.99 1.12
CA ALA A 143 4.23 13.87 -0.02
C ALA A 143 4.80 13.11 -1.24
N ILE A 144 5.76 12.20 -1.04
CA ILE A 144 6.31 11.38 -2.12
C ILE A 144 5.24 10.46 -2.70
N ILE A 145 4.47 9.78 -1.84
CA ILE A 145 3.40 8.86 -2.25
C ILE A 145 2.31 9.59 -3.03
N LEU A 146 1.92 10.79 -2.58
CA LEU A 146 0.95 11.63 -3.27
C LEU A 146 1.46 12.13 -4.62
N GLY A 147 2.73 12.57 -4.70
CA GLY A 147 3.33 12.99 -5.96
C GLY A 147 3.35 11.86 -6.98
N ASP A 148 3.81 10.68 -6.58
CA ASP A 148 3.81 9.49 -7.42
C ASP A 148 2.40 9.08 -7.86
N GLY A 149 1.45 9.02 -6.92
CA GLY A 149 0.06 8.69 -7.19
C GLY A 149 -0.59 9.68 -8.17
N LEU A 150 -0.41 10.98 -7.96
CA LEU A 150 -0.96 12.02 -8.82
C LEU A 150 -0.41 11.92 -10.25
N TYR A 151 0.91 11.74 -10.40
CA TYR A 151 1.53 11.57 -11.71
C TYR A 151 0.91 10.40 -12.47
N ASN A 152 0.83 9.23 -11.82
CA ASN A 152 0.30 8.03 -12.45
C ASN A 152 -1.20 8.15 -12.78
N LEU A 153 -1.99 8.81 -11.92
CA LEU A 153 -3.39 9.11 -12.18
C LEU A 153 -3.55 10.01 -13.42
N VAL A 154 -2.86 11.15 -13.45
CA VAL A 154 -2.90 12.10 -14.57
C VAL A 154 -2.43 11.44 -15.87
N LYS A 155 -1.33 10.69 -15.82
CA LYS A 155 -0.80 9.94 -16.95
C LYS A 155 -1.83 8.97 -17.51
N ILE A 156 -2.47 8.17 -16.66
CA ILE A 156 -3.43 7.16 -17.13
C ILE A 156 -4.67 7.82 -17.69
N ILE A 157 -5.19 8.87 -17.05
CA ILE A 157 -6.29 9.68 -17.61
C ILE A 157 -5.90 10.25 -18.97
N ALA A 158 -4.71 10.84 -19.10
CA ALA A 158 -4.24 11.42 -20.36
C ALA A 158 -4.10 10.36 -21.47
N VAL A 159 -3.56 9.18 -21.15
CA VAL A 159 -3.47 8.05 -22.09
C VAL A 159 -4.86 7.55 -22.49
N THR A 160 -5.78 7.39 -21.54
CA THR A 160 -7.15 6.95 -21.81
C THR A 160 -7.90 7.96 -22.67
N VAL A 161 -7.83 9.26 -22.36
CA VAL A 161 -8.45 10.32 -23.17
C VAL A 161 -7.84 10.36 -24.57
N LYS A 162 -6.51 10.29 -24.69
CA LYS A 162 -5.83 10.23 -25.99
C LYS A 162 -6.29 9.03 -26.81
N GLU A 163 -6.45 7.86 -26.19
CA GLU A 163 -6.91 6.65 -26.87
C GLU A 163 -8.39 6.77 -27.29
N LEU A 164 -9.25 7.34 -26.46
CA LEU A 164 -10.66 7.60 -26.79
C LEU A 164 -10.80 8.63 -27.92
N CYS A 165 -10.05 9.72 -27.89
CA CYS A 165 -10.02 10.73 -28.95
C CYS A 165 -9.42 10.17 -30.25
N SER A 166 -8.40 9.32 -30.16
CA SER A 166 -7.77 8.65 -31.31
C SER A 166 -8.69 7.60 -31.94
N ASN A 167 -9.40 6.80 -31.14
CA ASN A 167 -10.35 5.80 -31.63
C ASN A 167 -11.61 6.40 -32.26
N SER A 168 -12.01 7.61 -31.84
CA SER A 168 -13.05 8.37 -32.54
C SER A 168 -12.64 8.73 -33.99
N SER A 169 -11.33 8.85 -34.25
CA SER A 169 -10.76 9.15 -35.57
C SER A 169 -10.40 7.90 -36.40
N ARG A 170 -10.37 6.71 -35.79
CA ARG A 170 -9.82 5.48 -36.38
C ARG A 170 -10.85 4.48 -36.90
N HIS A 171 -12.11 4.88 -37.02
CA HIS A 171 -13.15 4.03 -37.59
C HIS A 171 -13.09 3.88 -39.13
N LEU A 172 -12.07 4.42 -39.81
CA LEU A 172 -12.02 4.41 -41.28
C LEU A 172 -10.90 3.61 -41.95
N ASN A 173 -9.86 3.08 -41.29
CA ASN A 173 -8.85 2.28 -42.00
C ASN A 173 -8.09 1.31 -41.07
N LEU A 174 -8.42 0.02 -41.14
CA LEU A 174 -7.64 -1.09 -40.61
C LEU A 174 -7.02 -1.85 -41.80
N PRO A 175 -5.72 -1.70 -42.10
CA PRO A 175 -5.01 -2.73 -42.83
C PRO A 175 -4.52 -3.79 -41.84
N VAL A 176 -4.98 -5.02 -42.06
CA VAL A 176 -4.45 -6.24 -41.46
C VAL A 176 -3.00 -6.38 -41.94
N VAL A 177 -2.04 -6.11 -41.06
CA VAL A 177 -0.63 -6.47 -41.31
C VAL A 177 -0.37 -7.77 -40.56
N ALA A 178 -0.48 -8.87 -41.31
CA ALA A 178 0.09 -10.16 -40.94
C ALA A 178 1.62 -10.04 -41.07
N ASN A 179 2.30 -9.77 -39.95
CA ASN A 179 3.74 -9.96 -39.86
C ASN A 179 3.99 -11.26 -39.10
N VAL A 180 4.81 -12.13 -39.69
CA VAL A 180 5.27 -13.41 -39.17
C VAL A 180 5.85 -13.18 -37.76
N VAL A 181 5.15 -13.71 -36.75
CA VAL A 181 5.57 -13.66 -35.34
C VAL A 181 6.29 -14.97 -35.02
N ASP A 182 7.44 -14.86 -34.39
CA ASP A 182 8.19 -15.95 -33.76
C ASP A 182 7.27 -16.88 -32.95
N ASP A 183 7.46 -18.20 -33.03
CA ASP A 183 6.46 -19.20 -32.60
C ASP A 183 6.11 -19.05 -31.10
N GLU A 184 7.10 -18.71 -30.27
CA GLU A 184 6.97 -18.48 -28.83
C GLU A 184 6.23 -17.16 -28.50
N ALA A 185 6.49 -16.10 -29.27
CA ALA A 185 5.78 -14.84 -29.11
C ALA A 185 4.31 -14.95 -29.56
N SER A 186 4.04 -15.80 -30.56
CA SER A 186 2.69 -16.11 -31.04
C SER A 186 1.91 -16.91 -29.99
N GLU A 187 2.54 -17.91 -29.36
CA GLU A 187 1.93 -18.71 -28.28
C GLU A 187 1.59 -17.87 -27.04
N ILE A 188 2.51 -17.01 -26.59
CA ILE A 188 2.27 -16.07 -25.47
C ILE A 188 1.07 -15.17 -25.78
N LEU A 189 0.94 -14.73 -27.02
CA LEU A 189 -0.13 -13.84 -27.46
C LEU A 189 -1.48 -14.57 -27.53
N LEU A 190 -1.49 -15.83 -27.96
CA LEU A 190 -2.68 -16.70 -27.92
C LEU A 190 -3.15 -16.98 -26.48
N VAL A 191 -2.22 -17.34 -25.57
CA VAL A 191 -2.54 -17.54 -24.15
C VAL A 191 -3.09 -16.27 -23.53
N LYS A 192 -2.50 -15.11 -23.84
CA LYS A 192 -3.00 -13.82 -23.38
C LYS A 192 -4.41 -13.55 -23.91
N LYS A 193 -4.65 -13.74 -25.20
CA LYS A 193 -5.96 -13.54 -25.83
C LYS A 193 -7.04 -14.41 -25.18
N LYS A 194 -6.71 -15.68 -24.87
CA LYS A 194 -7.61 -16.59 -24.17
C LYS A 194 -7.93 -16.11 -22.76
N ARG A 195 -6.94 -15.61 -22.00
CA ARG A 195 -7.15 -15.02 -20.68
C ARG A 195 -8.03 -13.77 -20.74
N ASP A 196 -7.75 -12.87 -21.69
CA ASP A 196 -8.54 -11.68 -21.93
C ASP A 196 -10.00 -12.04 -22.25
N GLU A 197 -10.24 -13.03 -23.12
CA GLU A 197 -11.58 -13.49 -23.47
C GLU A 197 -12.36 -14.03 -22.26
N VAL A 198 -11.74 -14.91 -21.46
CA VAL A 198 -12.38 -15.49 -20.27
C VAL A 198 -12.70 -14.42 -19.23
N PHE A 199 -11.74 -13.53 -18.95
CA PHE A 199 -11.92 -12.46 -17.97
C PHE A 199 -12.99 -11.45 -18.40
N LEU A 200 -13.00 -11.05 -19.68
CA LEU A 200 -13.97 -10.09 -20.20
C LEU A 200 -15.36 -10.69 -20.37
N LYS A 201 -15.48 -11.99 -20.66
CA LYS A 201 -16.78 -12.70 -20.72
C LYS A 201 -17.52 -12.63 -19.38
N ASP A 202 -16.78 -12.81 -18.29
CA ASP A 202 -17.33 -12.79 -16.93
C ASP A 202 -17.14 -11.46 -16.22
N ARG A 203 -16.97 -10.35 -16.96
CA ARG A 203 -16.88 -9.01 -16.36
C ARG A 203 -18.14 -8.68 -15.57
N ILE A 204 -17.96 -7.91 -14.50
CA ILE A 204 -19.07 -7.33 -13.75
C ILE A 204 -19.70 -6.23 -14.62
N PRO A 205 -21.03 -6.24 -14.84
CA PRO A 205 -21.69 -5.18 -15.57
C PRO A 205 -21.45 -3.82 -14.91
N LEU A 206 -21.03 -2.82 -15.68
CA LEU A 206 -20.69 -1.50 -15.15
C LEU A 206 -21.89 -0.86 -14.41
N GLY A 207 -23.10 -1.00 -14.96
CA GLY A 207 -24.32 -0.50 -14.32
C GLY A 207 -24.54 -1.09 -12.93
N PHE A 208 -24.32 -2.39 -12.76
CA PHE A 208 -24.42 -3.06 -11.45
C PHE A 208 -23.37 -2.57 -10.46
N ALA A 209 -22.12 -2.41 -10.92
CA ALA A 209 -21.03 -1.90 -10.07
C ALA A 209 -21.30 -0.46 -9.62
N VAL A 210 -21.73 0.42 -10.55
CA VAL A 210 -22.05 1.82 -10.25
C VAL A 210 -23.28 1.91 -9.34
N SER A 211 -24.35 1.17 -9.61
CA SER A 211 -25.55 1.18 -8.76
C SER A 211 -25.25 0.65 -7.36
N GLY A 212 -24.46 -0.43 -7.25
CA GLY A 212 -24.03 -0.98 -5.98
C GLY A 212 -23.18 -0.01 -5.19
N TYR A 213 -22.23 0.66 -5.86
CA TYR A 213 -21.41 1.70 -5.25
C TYR A 213 -22.24 2.86 -4.71
N VAL A 214 -23.13 3.43 -5.53
CA VAL A 214 -23.98 4.55 -5.13
C VAL A 214 -24.93 4.16 -4.00
N GLY A 215 -25.54 2.97 -4.07
CA GLY A 215 -26.44 2.47 -3.03
C GLY A 215 -25.72 2.27 -1.68
N LEU A 216 -24.56 1.62 -1.68
CA LEU A 216 -23.78 1.40 -0.46
C LEU A 216 -23.17 2.69 0.09
N ALA A 217 -22.73 3.60 -0.79
CA ALA A 217 -22.26 4.92 -0.40
C ALA A 217 -23.37 5.75 0.25
N ALA A 218 -24.60 5.67 -0.25
CA ALA A 218 -25.76 6.35 0.35
C ALA A 218 -26.09 5.79 1.75
N ILE A 219 -26.08 4.46 1.91
CA ILE A 219 -26.28 3.81 3.21
C ILE A 219 -25.20 4.25 4.20
N SER A 220 -23.93 4.15 3.81
CA SER A 220 -22.80 4.58 4.63
C SER A 220 -22.86 6.06 5.01
N THR A 221 -23.23 6.92 4.05
CA THR A 221 -23.44 8.36 4.28
C THR A 221 -24.52 8.64 5.31
N ALA A 222 -25.55 7.79 5.40
CA ALA A 222 -26.61 7.92 6.40
C ALA A 222 -26.23 7.31 7.76
N THR A 223 -25.52 6.18 7.79
CA THR A 223 -25.24 5.41 9.02
C THR A 223 -24.03 5.90 9.78
N ILE A 224 -22.94 6.29 9.10
CA ILE A 224 -21.70 6.72 9.75
C ILE A 224 -21.88 7.91 10.70
N PRO A 225 -22.64 8.96 10.34
CA PRO A 225 -22.89 10.08 11.27
C PRO A 225 -23.68 9.68 12.52
N LEU A 226 -24.43 8.57 12.50
CA LEU A 226 -25.14 8.06 13.67
C LEU A 226 -24.16 7.41 14.68
N ILE A 227 -23.10 6.79 14.17
CA ILE A 227 -22.05 6.16 14.99
C ILE A 227 -21.04 7.20 15.46
N PHE A 228 -20.66 8.14 14.58
CA PHE A 228 -19.70 9.20 14.84
C PHE A 228 -20.33 10.57 14.57
N PRO A 229 -21.09 11.14 15.53
CA PRO A 229 -21.82 12.39 15.35
C PRO A 229 -20.99 13.59 14.85
N PRO A 230 -19.71 13.76 15.23
CA PRO A 230 -18.87 14.82 14.67
C PRO A 230 -18.64 14.72 13.15
N LEU A 231 -18.70 13.51 12.58
CA LEU A 231 -18.54 13.27 11.15
C LEU A 231 -19.89 13.41 10.43
N LYS A 232 -20.23 14.64 10.04
CA LYS A 232 -21.48 14.94 9.33
C LYS A 232 -21.54 14.25 7.96
N TRP A 233 -22.76 13.95 7.50
CA TRP A 233 -23.03 13.19 6.27
C TRP A 233 -22.31 13.74 5.03
N TYR A 234 -22.19 15.05 4.89
CA TYR A 234 -21.55 15.66 3.72
C TYR A 234 -20.04 15.36 3.65
N PHE A 235 -19.36 15.16 4.80
CA PHE A 235 -17.96 14.74 4.82
C PHE A 235 -17.78 13.28 4.39
N VAL A 236 -18.72 12.41 4.78
CA VAL A 236 -18.75 11.02 4.33
C VAL A 236 -18.98 10.96 2.82
N LEU A 237 -19.95 11.74 2.33
CA LEU A 237 -20.24 11.84 0.89
C LEU A 237 -19.02 12.35 0.11
N CYS A 238 -18.34 13.39 0.58
CA CYS A 238 -17.10 13.88 -0.04
C CYS A 238 -16.01 12.81 -0.08
N SER A 239 -15.88 11.99 0.98
CA SER A 239 -14.93 10.87 1.00
C SER A 239 -15.21 9.88 -0.13
N TYR A 240 -16.48 9.56 -0.42
CA TYR A 240 -16.84 8.69 -1.55
C TYR A 240 -16.54 9.33 -2.92
N PHE A 241 -16.51 10.66 -3.07
CA PHE A 241 -16.06 11.26 -4.33
C PHE A 241 -14.54 11.20 -4.53
N ILE A 242 -13.77 11.36 -3.46
CA ILE A 242 -12.30 11.42 -3.52
C ILE A 242 -11.68 10.01 -3.52
N ALA A 243 -12.25 9.08 -2.76
CA ALA A 243 -11.68 7.76 -2.52
C ALA A 243 -11.40 6.95 -3.80
N PRO A 244 -12.24 6.94 -4.86
CA PRO A 244 -11.95 6.19 -6.08
C PRO A 244 -10.64 6.60 -6.77
N ALA A 245 -10.31 7.90 -6.75
CA ALA A 245 -9.05 8.38 -7.32
C ALA A 245 -7.84 7.88 -6.49
N LEU A 246 -7.94 7.93 -5.16
CA LEU A 246 -6.88 7.42 -4.28
C LEU A 246 -6.77 5.88 -4.33
N ALA A 247 -7.91 5.20 -4.42
CA ALA A 247 -8.00 3.75 -4.57
C ALA A 247 -7.31 3.28 -5.85
N PHE A 248 -7.46 4.04 -6.94
CA PHE A 248 -6.73 3.79 -8.18
C PHE A 248 -5.22 3.94 -8.00
N CYS A 249 -4.75 5.04 -7.41
CA CYS A 249 -3.33 5.26 -7.14
C CYS A 249 -2.73 4.15 -6.27
N ASN A 250 -3.45 3.75 -5.21
CA ASN A 250 -3.04 2.67 -4.34
C ASN A 250 -2.98 1.32 -5.07
N SER A 251 -4.03 0.96 -5.82
CA SER A 251 -4.08 -0.29 -6.58
C SER A 251 -2.94 -0.37 -7.60
N TYR A 252 -2.64 0.75 -8.28
CA TYR A 252 -1.50 0.83 -9.18
C TYR A 252 -0.17 0.62 -8.44
N GLY A 253 0.00 1.29 -7.30
CA GLY A 253 1.14 1.14 -6.40
C GLY A 253 1.35 -0.30 -5.96
N THR A 254 0.32 -0.92 -5.39
CA THR A 254 0.32 -2.34 -4.99
C THR A 254 0.62 -3.26 -6.16
N GLY A 255 0.09 -2.96 -7.35
CA GLY A 255 0.40 -3.72 -8.56
C GLY A 255 1.86 -3.65 -8.99
N LEU A 256 2.61 -2.63 -8.59
CA LEU A 256 4.05 -2.50 -8.84
C LEU A 256 4.91 -3.04 -7.70
N THR A 257 4.57 -2.71 -6.45
CA THR A 257 5.43 -2.91 -5.27
C THR A 257 5.00 -4.07 -4.38
N ASP A 258 3.83 -4.66 -4.64
CA ASP A 258 3.16 -5.61 -3.75
C ASP A 258 2.72 -5.05 -2.39
N TRP A 259 2.82 -3.72 -2.21
CA TRP A 259 2.51 -3.07 -0.95
C TRP A 259 1.28 -2.16 -1.06
N SER A 260 0.34 -2.29 -0.12
CA SER A 260 -0.80 -1.38 0.00
C SER A 260 -0.48 -0.22 0.93
N LEU A 261 -0.59 1.00 0.42
CA LEU A 261 -0.38 2.25 1.15
C LEU A 261 -1.70 2.86 1.64
N ALA A 262 -2.72 2.01 1.84
CA ALA A 262 -4.06 2.45 2.25
C ALA A 262 -4.04 3.28 3.54
N SER A 263 -3.16 2.97 4.49
CA SER A 263 -3.00 3.76 5.73
C SER A 263 -2.48 5.17 5.45
N THR A 264 -1.57 5.35 4.50
CA THR A 264 -1.06 6.66 4.06
C THR A 264 -2.17 7.49 3.42
N TYR A 265 -2.95 6.89 2.51
CA TYR A 265 -4.10 7.57 1.91
C TYR A 265 -5.20 7.87 2.93
N GLY A 266 -5.41 6.98 3.92
CA GLY A 266 -6.30 7.21 5.04
C GLY A 266 -5.93 8.46 5.84
N LYS A 267 -4.64 8.67 6.12
CA LYS A 267 -4.14 9.87 6.81
C LYS A 267 -4.48 11.18 6.10
N ILE A 268 -4.64 11.17 4.77
CA ILE A 268 -5.08 12.37 4.04
C ILE A 268 -6.53 12.72 4.45
N GLY A 269 -7.41 11.73 4.45
CA GLY A 269 -8.79 11.90 4.95
C GLY A 269 -8.81 12.35 6.41
N LEU A 270 -7.91 11.80 7.23
CA LEU A 270 -7.72 12.21 8.61
C LEU A 270 -7.40 13.70 8.73
N PHE A 271 -6.33 14.17 8.09
CA PHE A 271 -5.89 15.56 8.22
C PHE A 271 -6.90 16.55 7.63
N ILE A 272 -7.52 16.23 6.50
CA ILE A 272 -8.52 17.12 5.88
C ILE A 272 -9.76 17.22 6.77
N ILE A 273 -10.31 16.10 7.25
CA ILE A 273 -11.55 16.14 8.01
C ILE A 273 -11.32 16.65 9.43
N ALA A 274 -10.21 16.27 10.08
CA ALA A 274 -9.85 16.79 11.40
C ALA A 274 -9.68 18.32 11.37
N SER A 275 -8.99 18.86 10.36
CA SER A 275 -8.80 20.31 10.21
C SER A 275 -10.11 21.06 9.96
N VAL A 276 -10.99 20.53 9.10
CA VAL A 276 -12.23 21.23 8.73
C VAL A 276 -13.28 21.17 9.85
N VAL A 277 -13.35 20.08 10.62
CA VAL A 277 -14.26 19.97 11.77
C VAL A 277 -13.75 20.78 12.97
N GLY A 278 -12.43 20.87 13.15
CA GLY A 278 -11.81 21.66 14.20
C GLY A 278 -11.96 21.04 15.59
N THR A 279 -11.90 21.88 16.63
CA THR A 279 -11.88 21.44 18.03
C THR A 279 -13.16 20.72 18.47
N ASP A 280 -14.29 20.98 17.81
CA ASP A 280 -15.60 20.39 18.11
C ASP A 280 -15.74 18.97 17.53
N GLY A 281 -14.87 18.07 17.98
CA GLY A 281 -14.91 16.65 17.63
C GLY A 281 -14.08 16.25 16.40
N GLY A 282 -13.15 17.10 15.94
CA GLY A 282 -12.29 16.82 14.79
C GLY A 282 -11.44 15.57 14.93
N VAL A 283 -11.04 15.18 16.16
CA VAL A 283 -10.27 13.95 16.39
C VAL A 283 -11.09 12.72 15.97
N ILE A 284 -12.33 12.64 16.47
CA ILE A 284 -13.22 11.51 16.18
C ILE A 284 -13.62 11.54 14.70
N ALA A 285 -13.97 12.71 14.16
CA ALA A 285 -14.36 12.84 12.77
C ALA A 285 -13.21 12.47 11.81
N GLY A 286 -11.99 12.93 12.09
CA GLY A 286 -10.80 12.63 11.32
C GLY A 286 -10.44 11.14 11.36
N LEU A 287 -10.46 10.52 12.53
CA LEU A 287 -10.20 9.07 12.66
C LEU A 287 -11.27 8.22 11.95
N ALA A 288 -12.54 8.58 12.07
CA ALA A 288 -13.62 7.89 11.37
C ALA A 288 -13.49 8.04 9.84
N ALA A 289 -13.23 9.24 9.34
CA ALA A 289 -12.99 9.49 7.93
C ALA A 289 -11.75 8.76 7.39
N CYS A 290 -10.68 8.69 8.20
CA CYS A 290 -9.50 7.88 7.92
C CYS A 290 -9.86 6.41 7.71
N GLY A 291 -10.68 5.84 8.60
CA GLY A 291 -11.17 4.47 8.50
C GLY A 291 -11.94 4.22 7.20
N VAL A 292 -12.91 5.10 6.89
CA VAL A 292 -13.68 5.01 5.64
C VAL A 292 -12.77 5.02 4.42
N MET A 293 -11.86 5.99 4.36
CA MET A 293 -10.92 6.15 3.25
C MET A 293 -10.01 4.92 3.11
N MET A 294 -9.42 4.47 4.22
CA MET A 294 -8.53 3.32 4.26
C MET A 294 -9.24 2.03 3.82
N SER A 295 -10.48 1.80 4.25
CA SER A 295 -11.27 0.65 3.82
C SER A 295 -11.50 0.66 2.31
N ILE A 296 -11.94 1.77 1.73
CA ILE A 296 -12.18 1.87 0.27
C ILE A 296 -10.89 1.62 -0.51
N VAL A 297 -9.81 2.29 -0.10
CA VAL A 297 -8.51 2.25 -0.79
C VAL A 297 -7.83 0.88 -0.67
N SER A 298 -7.94 0.20 0.47
CA SER A 298 -7.41 -1.15 0.66
C SER A 298 -8.21 -2.18 -0.14
N THR A 299 -9.53 -2.19 0.01
CA THR A 299 -10.39 -3.19 -0.64
C THR A 299 -10.28 -3.13 -2.17
N ALA A 300 -10.09 -1.96 -2.76
CA ALA A 300 -9.86 -1.82 -4.19
C ALA A 300 -8.52 -2.45 -4.64
N ALA A 301 -7.44 -2.25 -3.88
CA ALA A 301 -6.14 -2.83 -4.18
C ALA A 301 -6.16 -4.36 -4.03
N ASP A 302 -6.77 -4.86 -2.95
CA ASP A 302 -6.93 -6.29 -2.69
C ASP A 302 -7.76 -6.96 -3.80
N LEU A 303 -8.88 -6.34 -4.21
CA LEU A 303 -9.71 -6.83 -5.32
C LEU A 303 -8.94 -6.88 -6.65
N MET A 304 -8.08 -5.89 -6.94
CA MET A 304 -7.26 -5.94 -8.17
C MET A 304 -6.19 -7.02 -8.11
N GLN A 305 -5.60 -7.26 -6.95
CA GLN A 305 -4.67 -8.36 -6.75
C GLN A 305 -5.35 -9.72 -6.94
N ASP A 306 -6.57 -9.88 -6.43
CA ASP A 306 -7.37 -11.07 -6.63
C ASP A 306 -7.76 -11.24 -8.09
N PHE A 307 -8.25 -10.20 -8.76
CA PHE A 307 -8.52 -10.25 -10.20
C PHE A 307 -7.29 -10.57 -11.03
N LYS A 308 -6.09 -10.14 -10.62
CA LYS A 308 -4.86 -10.60 -11.27
C LYS A 308 -4.71 -12.11 -11.13
N THR A 309 -4.90 -12.63 -9.92
CA THR A 309 -4.83 -14.07 -9.65
C THR A 309 -5.80 -14.82 -10.56
N GLY A 310 -7.08 -14.42 -10.56
CA GLY A 310 -8.12 -15.03 -11.40
C GLY A 310 -7.84 -14.94 -12.90
N TYR A 311 -7.34 -13.80 -13.36
CA TYR A 311 -6.95 -13.62 -14.76
C TYR A 311 -5.84 -14.61 -15.18
N LEU A 312 -4.89 -14.89 -14.29
CA LEU A 312 -3.79 -15.82 -14.56
C LEU A 312 -4.19 -17.30 -14.45
N THR A 313 -5.17 -17.62 -13.59
CA THR A 313 -5.74 -18.97 -13.38
C THR A 313 -6.97 -19.27 -14.25
N LEU A 314 -7.38 -18.33 -15.12
CA LEU A 314 -8.62 -18.41 -15.91
C LEU A 314 -9.89 -18.57 -15.04
N SER A 315 -9.85 -18.11 -13.80
CA SER A 315 -11.00 -18.11 -12.90
C SER A 315 -11.95 -16.96 -13.21
N SER A 316 -13.25 -17.20 -12.98
CA SER A 316 -14.30 -16.22 -13.27
C SER A 316 -14.19 -14.97 -12.38
N ALA A 317 -14.15 -13.78 -12.99
CA ALA A 317 -14.08 -12.50 -12.27
C ALA A 317 -15.32 -12.27 -11.38
N LYS A 318 -16.50 -12.72 -11.81
CA LYS A 318 -17.73 -12.68 -10.99
C LYS A 318 -17.59 -13.55 -9.74
N SER A 319 -17.06 -14.76 -9.87
CA SER A 319 -16.88 -15.67 -8.74
C SER A 319 -15.92 -15.07 -7.70
N MET A 320 -14.82 -14.45 -8.15
CA MET A 320 -13.90 -13.76 -7.26
C MET A 320 -14.57 -12.61 -6.51
N PHE A 321 -15.31 -11.76 -7.23
CA PHE A 321 -16.04 -10.64 -6.62
C PHE A 321 -17.09 -11.10 -5.59
N VAL A 322 -17.87 -12.13 -5.91
CA VAL A 322 -18.85 -12.69 -4.96
C VAL A 322 -18.16 -13.29 -3.75
N SER A 323 -17.03 -13.99 -3.94
CA SER A 323 -16.26 -14.57 -2.83
C SER A 323 -15.71 -13.48 -1.91
N GLN A 324 -15.21 -12.38 -2.46
CA GLN A 324 -14.77 -11.24 -1.67
C GLN A 324 -15.93 -10.59 -0.90
N LEU A 325 -17.11 -10.44 -1.53
CA LEU A 325 -18.30 -9.90 -0.85
C LEU A 325 -18.71 -10.78 0.34
N VAL A 326 -18.71 -12.10 0.18
CA VAL A 326 -18.99 -13.05 1.27
C VAL A 326 -17.94 -12.93 2.38
N GLY A 327 -16.66 -12.89 2.02
CA GLY A 327 -15.56 -12.72 2.98
C GLY A 327 -15.66 -11.40 3.75
N THR A 328 -15.99 -10.29 3.07
CA THR A 328 -16.22 -8.99 3.71
C THR A 328 -17.42 -9.05 4.66
N ALA A 329 -18.53 -9.65 4.25
CA ALA A 329 -19.72 -9.79 5.10
C ALA A 329 -19.43 -10.60 6.37
N MET A 330 -18.67 -11.70 6.24
CA MET A 330 -18.20 -12.47 7.40
C MET A 330 -17.28 -11.64 8.29
N GLY A 331 -16.36 -10.87 7.69
CA GLY A 331 -15.44 -9.97 8.40
C GLY A 331 -16.16 -8.91 9.24
N CYS A 332 -17.27 -8.36 8.75
CA CYS A 332 -18.10 -7.40 9.48
C CYS A 332 -18.68 -7.96 10.80
N ILE A 333 -18.77 -9.28 10.94
CA ILE A 333 -19.26 -9.95 12.14
C ILE A 333 -18.09 -10.45 12.98
N ILE A 334 -17.17 -11.21 12.37
CA ILE A 334 -16.09 -11.88 13.07
C ILE A 334 -15.11 -10.87 13.67
N ALA A 335 -14.67 -9.86 12.91
CA ALA A 335 -13.64 -8.95 13.39
C ALA A 335 -14.07 -8.10 14.60
N PRO A 336 -15.27 -7.47 14.63
CA PRO A 336 -15.73 -6.77 15.83
C PRO A 336 -15.93 -7.68 17.03
N LEU A 337 -16.41 -8.92 16.83
CA LEU A 337 -16.57 -9.89 17.93
C LEU A 337 -15.23 -10.32 18.50
N THR A 338 -14.24 -10.58 17.65
CA THR A 338 -12.87 -10.89 18.08
C THR A 338 -12.27 -9.70 18.83
N PHE A 339 -12.40 -8.48 18.29
CA PHE A 339 -11.93 -7.28 18.99
C PHE A 339 -12.62 -7.11 20.35
N TYR A 340 -13.94 -7.29 20.42
CA TYR A 340 -14.70 -7.19 21.67
C TYR A 340 -14.28 -8.23 22.71
N LEU A 341 -13.96 -9.45 22.28
CA LEU A 341 -13.41 -10.48 23.16
C LEU A 341 -12.10 -10.03 23.78
N PHE A 342 -11.16 -9.55 22.97
CA PHE A 342 -9.87 -9.06 23.47
C PHE A 342 -10.05 -7.82 24.36
N TRP A 343 -10.91 -6.88 23.96
CA TRP A 343 -11.20 -5.65 24.70
C TRP A 343 -11.83 -5.92 26.07
N SER A 344 -12.64 -6.99 26.18
CA SER A 344 -13.27 -7.38 27.45
C SER A 344 -12.33 -8.21 28.35
N ALA A 345 -11.40 -8.96 27.76
CA ALA A 345 -10.53 -9.88 28.48
C ALA A 345 -9.22 -9.24 28.96
N PHE A 346 -8.74 -8.20 28.28
CA PHE A 346 -7.44 -7.58 28.53
C PHE A 346 -7.53 -6.06 28.56
N ASP A 347 -6.62 -5.43 29.30
CA ASP A 347 -6.49 -3.97 29.34
C ASP A 347 -5.74 -3.47 28.10
N ILE A 348 -6.48 -3.36 26.99
CA ILE A 348 -5.92 -2.92 25.70
C ILE A 348 -5.60 -1.43 25.78
N GLY A 349 -4.33 -1.11 25.52
CA GLY A 349 -3.86 0.27 25.49
C GLY A 349 -3.09 0.70 26.74
N ASP A 350 -3.00 -0.13 27.78
CA ASP A 350 -2.10 0.12 28.91
C ASP A 350 -0.64 0.21 28.38
N PRO A 351 0.07 1.35 28.57
CA PRO A 351 1.46 1.52 28.17
C PRO A 351 2.43 0.52 28.82
N ASN A 352 2.06 0.00 29.99
CA ASN A 352 2.84 -0.99 30.75
C ASN A 352 2.34 -2.42 30.55
N GLY A 353 1.19 -2.59 29.89
CA GLY A 353 0.59 -3.88 29.63
C GLY A 353 1.19 -4.61 28.41
N PRO A 354 0.86 -5.90 28.23
CA PRO A 354 1.28 -6.69 27.07
C PRO A 354 0.57 -6.29 25.78
N TYR A 355 -0.64 -5.72 25.86
CA TYR A 355 -1.47 -5.33 24.71
C TYR A 355 -1.48 -3.81 24.51
N LYS A 356 -0.28 -3.24 24.27
CA LYS A 356 -0.14 -1.81 23.99
C LYS A 356 -0.82 -1.44 22.67
N ALA A 357 -1.36 -0.23 22.60
CA ALA A 357 -1.99 0.30 21.38
C ALA A 357 -1.19 1.47 20.78
N PRO A 358 0.08 1.26 20.37
CA PRO A 358 0.96 2.35 19.94
C PRO A 358 0.40 3.12 18.73
N TYR A 359 -0.23 2.40 17.79
CA TYR A 359 -0.87 3.03 16.63
C TYR A 359 -2.07 3.91 17.01
N ALA A 360 -2.85 3.55 18.03
CA ALA A 360 -3.98 4.38 18.47
C ALA A 360 -3.49 5.75 18.96
N VAL A 361 -2.39 5.76 19.73
CA VAL A 361 -1.74 7.00 20.19
C VAL A 361 -1.24 7.81 18.99
N ILE A 362 -0.50 7.18 18.07
CA ILE A 362 0.04 7.84 16.88
C ILE A 362 -1.07 8.48 16.04
N PHE A 363 -2.16 7.76 15.75
CA PHE A 363 -3.27 8.28 14.94
C PHE A 363 -4.07 9.37 15.67
N ARG A 364 -4.18 9.29 17.00
CA ARG A 364 -4.75 10.36 17.82
C ARG A 364 -3.94 11.64 17.72
N GLU A 365 -2.61 11.56 17.87
CA GLU A 365 -1.73 12.72 17.75
C GLU A 365 -1.75 13.32 16.32
N MET A 366 -1.82 12.48 15.28
CA MET A 366 -2.05 12.95 13.91
C MET A 366 -3.36 13.75 13.80
N ALA A 367 -4.44 13.27 14.44
CA ALA A 367 -5.73 13.93 14.35
C ALA A 367 -5.76 15.26 15.11
N ILE A 368 -5.07 15.33 16.25
CA ILE A 368 -4.86 16.58 17.00
C ILE A 368 -4.06 17.57 16.15
N LEU A 369 -2.95 17.13 15.56
CA LEU A 369 -2.16 17.96 14.64
C LEU A 369 -2.97 18.42 13.43
N GLY A 370 -3.88 17.58 12.93
CA GLY A 370 -4.83 17.95 11.89
C GLY A 370 -5.73 19.11 12.29
N ILE A 371 -6.20 19.15 13.54
CA ILE A 371 -7.01 20.25 14.09
C ILE A 371 -6.18 21.53 14.24
N GLU A 372 -4.97 21.41 14.80
CA GLU A 372 -4.08 22.57 15.01
C GLU A 372 -3.58 23.15 13.68
N GLY A 373 -3.51 22.32 12.64
CA GLY A 373 -3.18 22.71 11.27
C GLY A 373 -1.68 22.73 10.99
N PHE A 374 -1.33 23.04 9.73
CA PHE A 374 0.05 22.97 9.26
C PHE A 374 1.02 23.97 9.90
N ALA A 375 0.51 24.95 10.66
CA ALA A 375 1.34 25.92 11.39
C ALA A 375 2.11 25.29 12.55
N GLU A 376 1.60 24.19 13.12
CA GLU A 376 2.26 23.44 14.20
C GLU A 376 3.30 22.43 13.68
N LEU A 377 3.47 22.34 12.36
CA LEU A 377 4.54 21.51 11.82
C LEU A 377 5.92 22.11 12.12
N PRO A 378 6.93 21.25 12.31
CA PRO A 378 8.32 21.69 12.40
C PRO A 378 8.73 22.64 11.26
N LYS A 379 9.66 23.56 11.54
CA LYS A 379 10.14 24.52 10.54
C LYS A 379 10.64 23.79 9.29
N HIS A 380 10.40 24.36 8.11
CA HIS A 380 10.81 23.76 6.82
C HIS A 380 10.17 22.41 6.47
N CYS A 381 9.37 21.78 7.34
CA CYS A 381 8.72 20.49 7.05
C CYS A 381 7.86 20.56 5.77
N LEU A 382 7.01 21.57 5.64
CA LEU A 382 6.20 21.78 4.43
C LEU A 382 7.05 22.04 3.18
N ALA A 383 8.12 22.83 3.31
CA ALA A 383 9.01 23.12 2.18
C ALA A 383 9.70 21.85 1.66
N LEU A 384 10.15 20.98 2.58
CA LEU A 384 10.68 19.66 2.25
C LEU A 384 9.60 18.78 1.60
N CYS A 385 8.37 18.79 2.13
CA CYS A 385 7.25 18.05 1.52
C CYS A 385 7.00 18.49 0.07
N TYR A 386 6.94 19.80 -0.21
CA TYR A 386 6.80 20.29 -1.58
C TYR A 386 7.99 19.90 -2.47
N GLY A 387 9.21 19.98 -1.95
CA GLY A 387 10.41 19.55 -2.66
C GLY A 387 10.38 18.07 -3.06
N PHE A 388 10.05 17.19 -2.11
CA PHE A 388 9.95 15.75 -2.34
C PHE A 388 8.74 15.36 -3.19
N PHE A 389 7.62 16.07 -3.08
CA PHE A 389 6.46 15.90 -3.96
C PHE A 389 6.84 16.19 -5.42
N VAL A 390 7.50 17.33 -5.68
CA VAL A 390 7.96 17.69 -7.03
C VAL A 390 9.05 16.74 -7.51
N ALA A 391 9.96 16.31 -6.64
CA ALA A 391 10.97 15.30 -6.97
C ALA A 391 10.32 13.98 -7.43
N ALA A 392 9.25 13.52 -6.76
CA ALA A 392 8.51 12.33 -7.17
C ALA A 392 7.88 12.47 -8.56
N LEU A 393 7.34 13.65 -8.90
CA LEU A 393 6.83 13.95 -10.25
C LEU A 393 7.96 13.89 -11.29
N ILE A 394 9.11 14.52 -10.99
CA ILE A 394 10.25 14.58 -11.90
C ILE A 394 10.84 13.18 -12.13
N VAL A 395 11.02 12.38 -11.08
CA VAL A 395 11.57 11.02 -11.20
C VAL A 395 10.66 10.16 -12.08
N ASN A 396 9.34 10.24 -11.90
CA ASN A 396 8.41 9.52 -12.76
C ASN A 396 8.42 10.02 -14.21
N LEU A 397 8.49 11.33 -14.42
CA LEU A 397 8.61 11.93 -15.75
C LEU A 397 9.90 11.47 -16.45
N LEU A 398 11.04 11.52 -15.76
CA LEU A 398 12.32 11.04 -16.27
C LEU A 398 12.26 9.56 -16.63
N ARG A 399 11.61 8.75 -15.79
CA ARG A 399 11.43 7.32 -16.04
C ARG A 399 10.63 7.04 -17.32
N ASP A 400 9.63 7.86 -17.63
CA ASP A 400 8.80 7.70 -18.83
C ASP A 400 9.44 8.24 -20.11
N ILE A 401 10.26 9.29 -20.02
CA ILE A 401 10.92 9.90 -21.19
C ILE A 401 12.21 9.14 -21.55
N THR A 402 12.90 8.56 -20.57
CA THR A 402 14.17 7.89 -20.81
C THR A 402 14.01 6.53 -21.52
N PRO A 403 14.99 6.12 -22.34
CA PRO A 403 14.96 4.81 -22.99
C PRO A 403 14.89 3.65 -21.97
N PRO A 404 14.28 2.51 -22.33
CA PRO A 404 14.05 1.39 -21.42
C PRO A 404 15.34 0.83 -20.77
N LYS A 405 16.47 0.93 -21.47
CA LYS A 405 17.79 0.52 -20.94
C LYS A 405 18.25 1.34 -19.74
N ILE A 406 17.81 2.59 -19.63
CA ILE A 406 18.17 3.52 -18.55
C ILE A 406 17.03 3.60 -17.53
N SER A 407 15.77 3.63 -17.99
CA SER A 407 14.59 3.74 -17.14
C SER A 407 14.43 2.58 -16.14
N GLN A 408 15.04 1.43 -16.42
CA GLN A 408 15.09 0.28 -15.51
C GLN A 408 15.93 0.52 -14.25
N PHE A 409 16.84 1.49 -14.26
CA PHE A 409 17.66 1.88 -13.11
C PHE A 409 17.08 3.07 -12.34
N ILE A 410 16.09 3.75 -12.89
CA ILE A 410 15.42 4.87 -12.22
C ILE A 410 14.47 4.30 -11.15
N PRO A 411 14.62 4.71 -9.88
CA PRO A 411 13.84 4.15 -8.78
C PRO A 411 12.36 4.54 -8.88
N ILE A 412 11.53 3.82 -8.14
CA ILE A 412 10.10 4.08 -8.01
C ILE A 412 9.89 4.95 -6.76
N PRO A 413 9.47 6.22 -6.90
CA PRO A 413 9.32 7.13 -5.75
C PRO A 413 8.43 6.55 -4.66
N MET A 414 7.31 5.92 -5.02
CA MET A 414 6.43 5.25 -4.05
C MET A 414 7.14 4.17 -3.23
N ALA A 415 8.04 3.39 -3.84
CA ALA A 415 8.81 2.37 -3.13
C ALA A 415 9.90 2.98 -2.24
N MET A 416 10.48 4.12 -2.64
CA MET A 416 11.44 4.86 -1.83
C MET A 416 10.83 5.45 -0.56
N ALA A 417 9.50 5.65 -0.51
CA ALA A 417 8.78 6.22 0.62
C ALA A 417 8.34 5.19 1.68
N ILE A 418 8.60 3.91 1.46
CA ILE A 418 8.20 2.82 2.37
C ILE A 418 9.08 2.76 3.65
N PRO A 419 10.42 2.81 3.56
CA PRO A 419 11.30 2.81 4.74
C PRO A 419 11.40 4.18 5.43
#